data_AF-A0A1H8VBQ1-F1
#
_entry.id   AF-A0A1H8VBQ1-F1
#
_cell.length_a   1.000
_cell.length_b   1.000
_cell.length_c   1.000
_cell.angle_alpha   90.00
_cell.angle_beta   90.00
_cell.angle_gamma   90.00
#
_symmetry.space_group_name_H-M   'P 1'
#
loop_
_entity.id
_entity.type
_entity.pdbx_description
1 polymer ?
#
loop_
_entity_poly.entity_id
_entity_poly.type
_entity_poly.pdbx_seq_one_letter_code
_entity_poly.pdbx_strand_id
1 'polypeptide(L)' 'MSEAPTCETHAWASVGVMIRDGTVYRVWECENCPVWTLEPFDPDYERDWDDTWLGER' A
#
# COMPACT_ATOMS: atom_id res chain seq x y z
N MET A 1 -25.86 1.13 -6.00
CA MET A 1 -24.81 2.03 -5.50
C MET A 1 -24.39 2.87 -6.68
N SER A 2 -24.54 4.19 -6.60
CA SER A 2 -24.16 5.08 -7.70
C SER A 2 -22.64 5.09 -7.81
N GLU A 3 -22.09 4.77 -8.99
CA GLU A 3 -20.66 4.89 -9.24
C GLU A 3 -20.29 6.37 -9.13
N ALA A 4 -19.48 6.73 -8.12
CA ALA A 4 -18.96 8.09 -8.04
C ALA A 4 -17.98 8.29 -9.21
N PRO A 5 -17.90 9.50 -9.78
CA PRO A 5 -17.03 9.77 -10.93
C PRO A 5 -15.56 9.52 -10.56
N THR A 6 -14.81 8.93 -11.50
CA THR A 6 -13.35 8.74 -11.41
C THR A 6 -12.63 9.94 -11.99
N CYS A 7 -11.58 10.44 -11.32
CA CYS A 7 -10.74 11.50 -11.89
C CYS A 7 -9.74 10.95 -12.93
N GLU A 8 -9.34 11.77 -13.90
CA GLU A 8 -8.36 11.37 -14.94
C GLU A 8 -6.92 11.36 -14.43
N THR A 9 -6.63 12.15 -13.39
CA THR A 9 -5.33 12.20 -12.73
C THR A 9 -5.53 11.96 -11.24
N HIS A 10 -5.07 10.80 -10.76
CA HIS A 10 -5.22 10.40 -9.37
C HIS A 10 -4.15 11.06 -8.49
N ALA A 11 -4.58 11.54 -7.31
CA ALA A 11 -3.70 12.00 -6.25
C ALA A 11 -3.64 10.91 -5.18
N TRP A 12 -2.55 10.14 -5.14
CA TRP A 12 -2.46 8.94 -4.31
C TRP A 12 -1.98 9.25 -2.90
N ALA A 13 -2.73 8.76 -1.91
CA ALA A 13 -2.34 8.71 -0.51
C ALA A 13 -2.18 7.26 -0.05
N SER A 14 -1.12 6.98 0.71
CA SER A 14 -0.90 5.65 1.31
C SER A 14 -1.81 5.52 2.53
N VAL A 15 -2.71 4.56 2.52
CA VAL A 15 -3.74 4.40 3.57
C VAL A 15 -3.54 3.14 4.43
N GLY A 16 -2.67 2.22 4.01
CA GLY A 16 -2.40 1.02 4.80
C GLY A 16 -1.44 0.05 4.15
N VAL A 17 -1.29 -1.09 4.81
CA VAL A 17 -0.50 -2.24 4.35
C VAL A 17 -1.35 -3.49 4.50
N MET A 18 -1.27 -4.40 3.53
CA MET A 18 -1.94 -5.70 3.59
C MET A 18 -1.01 -6.81 3.12
N ILE A 19 -1.31 -8.04 3.55
CA ILE A 19 -0.62 -9.25 3.09
C ILE A 19 -1.58 -10.05 2.21
N ARG A 20 -1.12 -10.47 1.04
CA ARG A 20 -1.87 -11.36 0.14
C ARG A 20 -0.91 -12.33 -0.50
N ASP A 21 -1.23 -13.64 -0.40
CA ASP A 21 -0.43 -14.72 -0.99
C ASP A 21 1.06 -14.67 -0.58
N GLY A 22 1.33 -14.24 0.67
CA GLY A 22 2.67 -14.10 1.22
C GLY A 22 3.41 -12.80 0.85
N THR A 23 2.86 -12.00 -0.08
CA THR A 23 3.44 -10.72 -0.48
C THR A 23 2.82 -9.56 0.31
N VAL A 24 3.67 -8.65 0.78
CA VAL A 24 3.25 -7.41 1.45
C VAL A 24 2.98 -6.34 0.39
N TYR A 25 1.82 -5.69 0.49
CA TYR A 25 1.40 -4.61 -0.41
C TYR A 25 1.12 -3.33 0.38
N ARG A 26 1.54 -2.19 -0.16
CA ARG A 26 1.03 -0.89 0.23
C ARG A 26 -0.30 -0.63 -0.48
N VAL A 27 -1.28 -0.16 0.30
CA VAL A 27 -2.59 0.24 -0.21
C VAL A 27 -2.56 1.74 -0.48
N TRP A 28 -2.94 2.11 -1.71
CA TRP A 28 -3.06 3.49 -2.14
C TRP A 28 -4.51 3.82 -2.43
N GLU A 29 -4.99 4.95 -1.93
CA GLU A 29 -6.33 5.49 -2.23
C GLU A 29 -6.19 6.86 -2.89
N CYS A 30 -7.04 7.15 -3.87
CA CYS A 30 -7.10 8.48 -4.45
C CYS A 30 -7.86 9.42 -3.50
N GLU A 31 -7.28 10.56 -3.18
CA GLU A 31 -7.92 11.54 -2.28
C GLU A 31 -9.18 12.19 -2.88
N ASN A 32 -9.37 12.08 -4.20
CA ASN A 32 -10.41 12.81 -4.95
C ASN A 32 -11.53 11.92 -5.51
N CYS A 33 -11.37 10.60 -5.53
CA CYS A 33 -12.35 9.67 -6.07
C CYS A 33 -12.22 8.29 -5.44
N PRO A 34 -13.24 7.40 -5.50
CA PRO A 34 -13.23 6.12 -4.77
C PRO A 34 -12.42 5.02 -5.48
N VAL A 35 -11.24 5.37 -6.01
CA VAL A 35 -10.33 4.43 -6.65
C VAL A 35 -9.19 4.13 -5.70
N TRP A 36 -8.79 2.87 -5.65
CA TRP A 36 -7.65 2.41 -4.89
C TRP A 36 -6.81 1.45 -5.72
N THR A 37 -5.55 1.27 -5.35
CA THR A 37 -4.63 0.32 -5.97
C THR A 37 -3.68 -0.29 -4.94
N LEU A 38 -2.95 -1.33 -5.36
CA LEU A 38 -1.93 -2.01 -4.56
C LEU A 38 -0.57 -1.86 -5.22
N GLU A 39 0.43 -1.53 -4.42
CA GLU A 39 1.83 -1.53 -4.80
C GLU A 39 2.56 -2.60 -3.98
N PRO A 40 3.16 -3.64 -4.61
CA PRO A 40 3.95 -4.62 -3.88
C PRO A 40 5.16 -3.93 -3.25
N PHE A 41 5.52 -4.30 -2.02
CA PHE A 41 6.82 -3.91 -1.48
C PHE A 41 7.92 -4.60 -2.27
N ASP A 42 9.01 -3.86 -2.48
CA ASP A 42 10.17 -4.37 -3.19
C ASP A 42 10.95 -5.33 -2.26
N PRO A 43 11.08 -6.62 -2.64
CA PRO A 43 11.75 -7.62 -1.82
C PRO A 43 13.25 -7.33 -1.62
N ASP A 44 13.88 -6.52 -2.47
CA ASP A 44 15.28 -6.14 -2.31
C ASP A 44 15.50 -5.22 -1.09
N TYR A 45 14.43 -4.62 -0.55
CA TYR A 45 14.44 -3.83 0.68
C TYR A 45 13.84 -4.56 1.88
N GLU A 46 13.39 -5.81 1.71
CA GLU A 46 12.92 -6.64 2.81
C GLU A 46 14.10 -7.04 3.71
N ARG A 47 13.91 -6.96 5.03
CA ARG A 47 14.90 -7.34 6.03
C ARG A 47 14.25 -8.25 7.05
N ASP A 48 15.00 -9.26 7.49
CA ASP A 48 14.58 -10.08 8.62
C ASP A 48 14.38 -9.18 9.84
N TRP A 49 13.34 -9.47 10.62
CA TRP A 49 13.00 -8.69 11.81
C TRP A 49 14.16 -8.64 12.80
N ASP A 50 14.86 -9.77 12.98
CA ASP A 50 15.98 -9.90 13.90
C ASP A 50 17.21 -9.10 13.43
N ASP A 51 17.27 -8.75 12.14
CA ASP A 51 18.31 -7.89 11.56
C ASP A 51 17.98 -6.39 11.66
N THR A 52 16.84 -6.02 12.25
CA THR A 52 16.43 -4.62 12.43
C THR A 52 16.77 -4.10 13.83
N TRP A 53 17.16 -2.84 13.92
CA TRP A 53 17.35 -2.14 15.20
C TRP A 53 16.06 -2.07 16.06
N LEU A 54 14.89 -2.32 15.46
CA LEU A 54 13.60 -2.36 16.15
C LEU A 54 13.37 -3.69 16.88
N GLY A 55 13.89 -4.80 16.35
CA GLY A 55 13.75 -6.12 16.95
C GLY A 55 14.56 -6.32 18.23
N GLU A 56 15.57 -5.47 18.46
CA GLU A 56 16.39 -5.47 19.67
C GLU A 56 15.70 -4.80 20.89
N ARG A 57 14.50 -4.25 20.72
CA ARG A 57 13.75 -3.54 21.77
C ARG A 57 12.66 -4.39 22.40
#